data_AF-A0A176S4K7-F1
#
_entry.id   AF-A0A176S4K7-F1
#
_cell.length_a   1.000
_cell.length_b   1.000
_cell.length_c   1.000
_cell.angle_alpha   90.00
_cell.angle_beta   90.00
_cell.angle_gamma   90.00
#
_symmetry.space_group_name_H-M   'P 1'
#
loop_
_entity.id
_entity.type
_entity.pdbx_description
1 polymer ?
#
loop_
_entity_poly.entity_id
_entity_poly.type
_entity_poly.pdbx_seq_one_letter_code
_entity_poly.pdbx_strand_id
1 'polypeptide(L)'
;MTQGLLTAAYIIASILFILSLGGLSNQETARRGNIYGMIGMLIAVFATIWGSQVTSYEVLTVAMIIGAIIGTIVALKVEMT
;
A
#
# COMPACT_ATOMS: atom_id res chain seq x y z
N MET A 1 2.59 -6.06 -17.27
CA MET A 1 4.01 -5.64 -17.11
C MET A 1 4.93 -6.81 -17.47
N THR A 2 6.21 -6.55 -17.80
CA THR A 2 7.19 -7.65 -17.88
C THR A 2 7.43 -8.25 -16.50
N GLN A 3 7.73 -9.55 -16.42
CA GLN A 3 7.96 -10.25 -15.14
C GLN A 3 9.07 -9.57 -14.32
N GLY A 4 10.17 -9.17 -14.97
CA GLY A 4 11.27 -8.48 -14.30
C GLY A 4 10.86 -7.15 -13.66
N LEU A 5 10.00 -6.36 -14.31
CA LEU A 5 9.54 -5.08 -13.79
C LEU A 5 8.57 -5.25 -12.62
N LEU A 6 7.71 -6.28 -12.67
CA LEU A 6 6.83 -6.65 -11.57
C LEU A 6 7.64 -7.10 -10.34
N THR A 7 8.63 -7.96 -10.53
CA THR A 7 9.56 -8.37 -9.45
C THR A 7 10.32 -7.17 -8.87
N ALA A 8 10.83 -6.29 -9.72
CA ALA A 8 11.53 -5.08 -9.26
C ALA A 8 10.60 -4.17 -8.42
N ALA A 9 9.35 -3.97 -8.86
CA ALA A 9 8.38 -3.18 -8.11
C ALA A 9 8.09 -3.80 -6.71
N TYR A 10 7.96 -5.12 -6.62
CA TYR A 10 7.78 -5.81 -5.33
C TYR A 10 9.01 -5.73 -4.42
N ILE A 11 10.22 -5.79 -4.98
CA ILE A 11 11.46 -5.59 -4.21
C ILE A 11 11.50 -4.15 -3.66
N ILE A 12 11.20 -3.14 -4.50
CA ILE A 12 11.17 -1.74 -4.07
C ILE A 12 10.12 -1.52 -2.97
N ALA A 13 8.90 -2.06 -3.14
CA ALA A 13 7.85 -1.98 -2.12
C ALA A 13 8.29 -2.64 -0.81
N SER A 14 8.95 -3.80 -0.88
CA SER A 14 9.47 -4.51 0.30
C SER A 14 10.51 -3.68 1.07
N ILE A 15 11.44 -3.04 0.34
CA ILE A 15 12.43 -2.14 0.95
C ILE A 15 11.74 -0.97 1.66
N LEU A 16 10.73 -0.35 1.03
CA LEU A 16 9.98 0.74 1.64
C LEU A 16 9.22 0.33 2.89
N PHE A 17 8.67 -0.89 2.95
CA PHE A 17 8.04 -1.42 4.16
C PHE A 17 9.05 -1.66 5.28
N ILE A 18 10.26 -2.16 4.97
CA ILE A 18 11.33 -2.31 5.96
C ILE A 18 11.72 -0.93 6.53
N LEU A 19 11.89 0.08 5.67
CA LEU A 19 12.17 1.46 6.11
C LEU A 19 11.01 2.07 6.90
N SER A 20 9.77 1.71 6.57
CA SER A 20 8.58 2.13 7.32
C SER A 20 8.61 1.63 8.76
N LEU A 21 8.84 0.33 8.96
CA LEU A 21 8.95 -0.29 10.29
C LEU A 21 10.10 0.30 11.10
N GLY A 22 11.26 0.51 10.46
CA GLY A 22 12.41 1.17 11.10
C GLY A 22 12.11 2.61 11.53
N GLY A 23 11.43 3.39 10.67
CA GLY A 23 11.06 4.77 10.97
C GLY A 23 9.99 4.90 12.05
N LEU A 24 9.01 3.99 12.10
CA LEU A 24 7.96 3.95 13.12
C LEU A 24 8.50 3.61 14.52
N SER A 25 9.66 2.95 14.60
CA SER A 25 10.29 2.57 15.87
C SER A 25 10.92 3.74 16.63
N ASN A 26 11.12 4.90 15.96
CA ASN A 26 11.65 6.10 16.58
C ASN A 26 10.65 7.25 16.42
N GLN A 27 10.23 7.87 17.52
CA GLN A 27 9.19 8.91 17.52
C GLN A 27 9.52 10.09 16.60
N GLU A 28 10.77 10.53 16.58
CA GLU A 28 11.24 11.64 15.72
C GLU A 28 11.09 11.33 14.22
N THR A 29 11.20 10.05 13.84
CA THR A 29 11.13 9.62 12.43
C THR A 29 9.80 8.96 12.07
N ALA A 30 8.88 8.78 13.01
CA ALA A 30 7.64 8.03 12.83
C ALA A 30 6.80 8.56 11.66
N ARG A 31 6.72 9.88 11.49
CA ARG A 31 6.01 10.50 10.36
C ARG A 31 6.62 10.12 9.01
N ARG A 32 7.95 10.08 8.91
CA ARG A 32 8.66 9.68 7.68
C ARG A 32 8.49 8.17 7.45
N GLY A 33 8.56 7.37 8.51
CA GLY A 33 8.28 5.93 8.46
C GLY A 33 6.90 5.62 7.89
N ASN A 34 5.86 6.33 8.34
CA ASN A 34 4.51 6.16 7.79
C ASN A 34 4.43 6.52 6.29
N ILE A 35 5.13 7.58 5.86
CA ILE A 35 5.17 7.97 4.43
C ILE A 35 5.81 6.87 3.57
N TYR A 36 6.91 6.26 4.02
CA TYR A 36 7.51 5.13 3.30
C TYR A 36 6.53 3.95 3.16
N GLY A 37 5.76 3.65 4.21
CA GLY A 37 4.74 2.62 4.18
C GLY A 37 3.62 2.92 3.17
N MET A 38 3.12 4.16 3.16
CA MET A 38 2.10 4.59 2.20
C MET A 38 2.59 4.50 0.75
N ILE A 39 3.82 4.93 0.46
CA ILE A 39 4.40 4.84 -0.89
C ILE A 39 4.63 3.38 -1.27
N GLY A 40 5.12 2.55 -0.35
CA GLY A 40 5.31 1.11 -0.57
C GLY A 40 4.00 0.40 -0.91
N MET A 41 2.93 0.69 -0.17
CA MET A 41 1.60 0.15 -0.44
C MET A 41 1.07 0.61 -1.81
N LEU A 42 1.25 1.89 -2.15
CA LEU A 42 0.83 2.41 -3.46
C LEU A 42 1.55 1.69 -4.60
N ILE A 43 2.88 1.52 -4.52
CA ILE A 43 3.65 0.79 -5.55
C ILE A 43 3.17 -0.65 -5.67
N ALA A 44 2.97 -1.34 -4.54
CA ALA A 44 2.53 -2.74 -4.55
C ALA A 44 1.15 -2.90 -5.22
N VAL A 45 0.17 -2.09 -4.84
CA VAL A 45 -1.19 -2.13 -5.42
C VAL A 45 -1.15 -1.88 -6.92
N PHE A 46 -0.43 -0.85 -7.36
CA PHE A 46 -0.31 -0.54 -8.79
C PHE A 46 0.41 -1.66 -9.55
N ALA A 47 1.51 -2.20 -9.02
CA ALA A 47 2.21 -3.31 -9.65
C ALA A 47 1.33 -4.55 -9.79
N THR A 48 0.50 -4.86 -8.79
CA THR A 48 -0.45 -5.97 -8.84
C THR A 48 -1.56 -5.73 -9.86
N ILE A 49 -2.13 -4.52 -9.92
CA ILE A 49 -3.18 -4.16 -10.89
C ILE A 49 -2.67 -4.28 -12.34
N TRP A 50 -1.46 -3.81 -12.62
CA TRP A 50 -0.86 -3.92 -13.96
C TRP A 50 -0.19 -5.28 -14.25
N GLY A 51 -0.21 -6.18 -13.26
CA GLY A 51 0.26 -7.55 -13.38
C GLY A 51 -0.72 -8.41 -14.19
N SER A 52 -0.22 -9.50 -14.76
CA SER A 52 -1.05 -10.44 -15.55
C SER A 52 -1.94 -11.35 -14.69
N GLN A 53 -1.94 -11.17 -13.36
CA GLN A 53 -2.72 -12.01 -12.44
C GLN A 53 -4.18 -11.52 -12.28
N VAL A 54 -4.48 -10.28 -12.65
CA VAL A 54 -5.82 -9.71 -12.52
C VAL A 54 -6.67 -10.08 -13.73
N THR A 55 -7.75 -10.84 -13.48
CA THR A 55 -8.68 -11.31 -14.52
C THR A 55 -9.91 -10.43 -14.67
N SER A 56 -10.40 -9.84 -13.57
CA SER A 56 -11.65 -9.06 -13.52
C SER A 56 -11.44 -7.67 -12.94
N TYR A 57 -11.11 -6.70 -13.79
CA TYR A 57 -10.85 -5.30 -13.39
C TYR A 57 -12.09 -4.60 -12.82
N GLU A 58 -13.28 -4.94 -13.30
CA GLU A 58 -14.54 -4.37 -12.82
C GLU A 58 -14.77 -4.73 -11.34
N VAL A 59 -14.71 -6.02 -11.02
CA VAL A 59 -14.90 -6.53 -9.65
C VAL A 59 -13.81 -5.98 -8.72
N LEU A 60 -12.55 -5.97 -9.17
CA LEU A 60 -11.43 -5.42 -8.41
C LEU A 60 -11.65 -3.94 -8.06
N THR A 61 -12.03 -3.14 -9.06
CA THR A 61 -12.21 -1.69 -8.89
C THR A 61 -13.35 -1.40 -7.93
N VAL A 62 -14.49 -2.08 -8.08
CA VAL A 62 -15.64 -1.93 -7.18
C VAL A 62 -15.28 -2.34 -5.76
N ALA A 63 -14.61 -3.48 -5.58
CA ALA A 63 -14.17 -3.95 -4.26
C ALA A 63 -13.18 -2.97 -3.59
N MET A 64 -12.21 -2.44 -4.35
CA MET A 64 -11.25 -1.45 -3.85
C MET A 64 -11.94 -0.15 -3.42
N ILE A 65 -12.89 0.36 -4.21
CA ILE A 65 -13.62 1.58 -3.87
C ILE A 65 -14.43 1.39 -2.59
N ILE A 66 -15.18 0.28 -2.49
CA ILE A 66 -15.99 -0.02 -1.30
C ILE A 66 -15.08 -0.15 -0.07
N GLY A 67 -13.99 -0.90 -0.17
CA GLY A 67 -13.02 -1.08 0.91
C GLY A 67 -12.37 0.24 1.34
N ALA A 68 -11.95 1.07 0.39
CA ALA A 68 -11.34 2.37 0.66
C ALA A 68 -12.32 3.33 1.36
N ILE A 69 -13.59 3.40 0.89
CA ILE A 69 -14.62 4.25 1.50
C ILE A 69 -14.91 3.80 2.93
N ILE A 70 -15.23 2.51 3.13
CA ILE A 70 -15.57 1.98 4.46
C ILE A 70 -14.37 2.13 5.40
N GLY A 71 -13.16 1.75 4.95
CA GLY A 71 -11.94 1.86 5.75
C GLY A 71 -11.64 3.29 6.17
N THR A 72 -11.80 4.25 5.26
CA THR A 72 -11.59 5.68 5.58
C THR A 72 -12.63 6.19 6.58
N ILE A 73 -13.91 5.87 6.39
CA ILE A 73 -14.97 6.29 7.32
C ILE A 73 -14.71 5.73 8.71
N VAL A 74 -14.39 4.44 8.81
CA VAL A 74 -14.13 3.79 10.10
C VAL A 74 -12.87 4.37 10.75
N ALA A 75 -11.78 4.52 10.00
CA ALA A 75 -10.52 5.07 10.52
C ALA A 75 -10.67 6.50 11.06
N LEU A 76 -11.51 7.34 10.44
CA LEU A 76 -11.79 8.70 10.91
C LEU A 76 -12.74 8.75 12.11
N LYS A 77 -13.55 7.71 12.31
CA LYS A 77 -14.58 7.66 13.36
C LYS A 77 -14.06 7.08 14.68
N VAL A 78 -13.01 6.27 14.65
CA VAL A 78 -12.45 5.66 15.87
C VAL A 78 -11.85 6.73 16.77
N GLU A 79 -12.34 6.81 18.00
CA GLU A 79 -11.78 7.68 19.04
C GLU A 79 -10.40 7.14 19.47
N MET A 80 -9.42 8.04 19.56
CA MET A 80 -8.03 7.71 19.94
C MET A 80 -7.83 7.69 21.47
N THR A 81 -8.91 7.56 22.22
CA THR A 81 -8.95 7.50 23.70
C THR A 81 -8.68 6.10 24.20
#